data_AF-X0W990-F1
#
_entry.id   AF-X0W990-F1
#
_cell.length_a   1.000
_cell.length_b   1.000
_cell.length_c   1.000
_cell.angle_alpha   90.00
_cell.angle_beta   90.00
_cell.angle_gamma   90.00
#
_symmetry.space_group_name_H-M   'P 1'
#
loop_
_entity.id
_entity.type
_entity.pdbx_description
1 polymer ?
#
loop_
_entity_poly.entity_id
_entity_poly.type
_entity_poly.pdbx_seq_one_letter_code
_entity_poly.pdbx_strand_id
1 'polypeptide(L)'
;EQRLSATYYSLTNHEIPSFGIESSKEIPSNKTKVRHKTLVINSFMKEFGIVPENPKVLVDNPQLNHLIVLINGTERVAVKNGETLLLNRGDRVIIEHIDMENYKRGLAVDIIGWGGMNDLGKPFTINFPTRIIVRKDSYKCASVKLSLSRKEMIAGDPRVAELALRMPNLEFLTILVDGERHEVNSGDTLGVQVGQVLEIIEAVIDQPSFGKSLIVNFKGFVGDKTNNTGQDLGYKIPTDGDLMLKYSLNGRGRAYP
;
A
#
# COMPACT_ATOMS: atom_id res chain seq x y z
N GLU A 1 -19.08 -15.09 24.95
CA GLU A 1 -18.36 -13.96 24.31
C GLU A 1 -19.14 -12.65 24.39
N GLN A 2 -20.32 -12.52 23.76
CA GLN A 2 -21.06 -11.23 23.71
C GLN A 2 -21.46 -10.64 25.08
N ARG A 3 -21.64 -11.46 26.12
CA ARG A 3 -21.88 -10.99 27.51
C ARG A 3 -20.68 -10.25 28.14
N LEU A 4 -19.50 -10.32 27.52
CA LEU A 4 -18.28 -9.62 27.94
C LEU A 4 -18.00 -8.38 27.08
N SER A 5 -18.89 -8.06 26.12
CA SER A 5 -18.72 -6.93 25.21
C SER A 5 -19.03 -5.61 25.90
N ALA A 6 -18.45 -4.52 25.37
CA ALA A 6 -18.75 -3.17 25.83
C ALA A 6 -20.24 -2.81 25.64
N THR A 7 -20.85 -3.25 24.54
CA THR A 7 -22.27 -2.98 24.26
C THR A 7 -23.20 -3.67 25.26
N TYR A 8 -22.89 -4.92 25.64
CA TYR A 8 -23.63 -5.62 26.69
C TYR A 8 -23.50 -4.92 28.03
N TYR A 9 -22.26 -4.57 28.44
CA TYR A 9 -22.01 -3.87 29.70
C TYR A 9 -22.74 -2.52 29.78
N SER A 10 -22.67 -1.70 28.72
CA SER A 10 -23.36 -0.40 28.67
C SER A 10 -24.88 -0.54 28.81
N LEU A 11 -25.47 -1.58 28.20
CA LEU A 11 -26.90 -1.85 28.33
C LEU A 11 -27.27 -2.37 29.73
N THR A 12 -26.54 -3.35 30.27
CA THR A 12 -26.94 -4.04 31.51
C THR A 12 -26.59 -3.30 32.78
N ASN A 13 -25.52 -2.50 32.77
CA ASN A 13 -25.02 -1.81 33.97
C ASN A 13 -25.38 -0.34 34.01
N HIS A 14 -25.63 0.27 32.84
CA HIS A 14 -25.88 1.70 32.73
C HIS A 14 -27.20 2.02 32.02
N GLU A 15 -27.94 1.02 31.54
CA GLU A 15 -29.22 1.20 30.83
C GLU A 15 -29.10 2.09 29.58
N ILE A 16 -27.90 2.16 28.99
CA ILE A 16 -27.64 2.96 27.80
C ILE A 16 -27.84 2.07 26.56
N PRO A 17 -28.79 2.41 25.67
CA PRO A 17 -28.93 1.71 24.39
C PRO A 17 -27.62 1.73 23.61
N SER A 18 -27.09 0.56 23.30
CA SER A 18 -25.73 0.39 22.76
C SER A 18 -25.72 -0.60 21.59
N PHE A 19 -25.07 -0.22 20.49
CA PHE A 19 -25.07 -0.99 19.25
C PHE A 19 -23.64 -1.24 18.76
N GLY A 20 -23.35 -2.48 18.37
CA GLY A 20 -22.10 -2.84 17.71
C GLY A 20 -22.21 -2.61 16.21
N ILE A 21 -21.27 -1.86 15.61
CA ILE A 21 -21.24 -1.64 14.17
C ILE A 21 -19.95 -2.21 13.61
N GLU A 22 -20.09 -3.24 12.78
CA GLU A 22 -18.98 -3.91 12.12
C GLU A 22 -19.13 -3.87 10.60
N SER A 23 -17.99 -3.88 9.92
CA SER A 23 -17.91 -3.95 8.46
C SER A 23 -17.10 -5.17 8.10
N SER A 24 -17.53 -5.93 7.08
CA SER A 24 -16.83 -7.14 6.64
C SER A 24 -15.34 -6.90 6.40
N LYS A 25 -14.52 -7.85 6.83
CA LYS A 25 -13.07 -7.85 6.61
C LYS A 25 -12.73 -7.92 5.12
N GLU A 26 -13.57 -8.62 4.35
CA GLU A 26 -13.45 -8.83 2.89
C GLU A 26 -13.56 -7.55 2.07
N ILE A 27 -14.09 -6.44 2.62
CA ILE A 27 -14.14 -5.16 1.91
C ILE A 27 -12.71 -4.58 1.85
N PRO A 28 -12.04 -4.49 0.69
CA PRO A 28 -10.63 -4.07 0.64
C PRO A 28 -10.45 -2.59 0.99
N SER A 29 -11.42 -1.76 0.60
CA SER A 29 -11.35 -0.32 0.75
C SER A 29 -11.79 0.15 2.13
N ASN A 30 -10.86 0.73 2.90
CA ASN A 30 -11.15 1.41 4.16
C ASN A 30 -12.14 2.56 3.97
N LYS A 31 -12.08 3.27 2.85
CA LYS A 31 -13.05 4.33 2.52
C LYS A 31 -14.47 3.77 2.44
N THR A 32 -14.64 2.60 1.83
CA THR A 32 -15.95 1.92 1.75
C THR A 32 -16.39 1.42 3.12
N LYS A 33 -15.49 0.84 3.92
CA LYS A 33 -15.78 0.42 5.31
C LYS A 33 -16.27 1.60 6.15
N VAL A 34 -15.56 2.74 6.11
CA VAL A 34 -15.95 3.97 6.81
C VAL A 34 -17.30 4.46 6.30
N ARG A 35 -17.50 4.53 4.97
CA ARG A 35 -18.78 4.95 4.38
C ARG A 35 -19.95 4.12 4.87
N HIS A 36 -19.81 2.79 4.93
CA HIS A 36 -20.88 1.91 5.45
C HIS A 36 -21.19 2.20 6.91
N LYS A 37 -20.16 2.33 7.76
CA LYS A 37 -20.36 2.68 9.18
C LYS A 37 -21.02 4.04 9.34
N THR A 38 -20.59 5.04 8.57
CA THR A 38 -21.20 6.38 8.55
C THR A 38 -22.66 6.33 8.10
N LEU A 39 -23.03 5.50 7.11
CA LEU A 39 -24.42 5.34 6.70
C LEU A 39 -25.30 4.80 7.82
N VAL A 40 -24.82 3.79 8.56
CA VAL A 40 -25.53 3.23 9.71
C VAL A 40 -25.70 4.30 10.80
N ILE A 41 -24.62 4.99 11.17
CA ILE A 41 -24.65 6.05 12.19
C ILE A 41 -25.63 7.17 11.79
N ASN A 42 -25.58 7.65 10.56
CA ASN A 42 -26.47 8.70 10.08
C ASN A 42 -27.94 8.24 10.05
N SER A 43 -28.19 6.97 9.74
CA SER A 43 -29.55 6.40 9.76
C SER A 43 -30.08 6.32 11.18
N PHE A 44 -29.25 5.88 12.13
CA PHE A 44 -29.57 5.93 13.56
C PHE A 44 -29.87 7.36 14.02
N MET A 45 -28.97 8.32 13.74
CA MET A 45 -29.17 9.72 14.11
C MET A 45 -30.50 10.25 13.56
N LYS A 46 -30.82 9.95 12.29
CA LYS A 46 -32.09 10.33 11.68
C LYS A 46 -33.30 9.73 12.39
N GLU A 47 -33.27 8.43 12.68
CA GLU A 47 -34.37 7.72 13.34
C GLU A 47 -34.63 8.26 14.75
N PHE A 48 -33.56 8.56 15.50
CA PHE A 48 -33.65 9.10 16.85
C PHE A 48 -33.80 10.64 16.89
N GLY A 49 -33.93 11.30 15.74
CA GLY A 49 -34.07 12.76 15.65
C GLY A 49 -32.84 13.55 16.12
N ILE A 50 -31.67 12.91 16.16
CA ILE A 50 -30.40 13.53 16.54
C ILE A 50 -29.86 14.33 15.35
N VAL A 51 -29.76 15.64 15.51
CA VAL A 51 -29.13 16.52 14.52
C VAL A 51 -27.64 16.62 14.83
N PRO A 52 -26.75 16.09 13.98
CA PRO A 52 -25.32 16.19 14.21
C PRO A 52 -24.84 17.65 14.07
N GLU A 53 -24.21 18.18 15.11
CA GLU A 53 -23.67 19.56 15.11
C GLU A 53 -22.37 19.72 14.30
N ASN A 54 -21.70 18.61 13.92
CA ASN A 54 -20.42 18.66 13.20
C ASN A 54 -20.49 18.00 11.80
N PRO A 55 -19.82 18.58 10.79
CA PRO A 55 -19.94 18.18 9.39
C PRO A 55 -19.29 16.81 9.10
N LYS A 56 -19.69 16.23 7.95
CA LYS A 56 -19.17 14.97 7.38
C LYS A 56 -17.65 14.88 7.55
N VAL A 57 -17.19 13.86 8.26
CA VAL A 57 -15.76 13.54 8.37
C VAL A 57 -15.26 13.11 6.99
N LEU A 58 -14.68 14.06 6.26
CA LEU A 58 -13.84 13.79 5.11
C LEU A 58 -12.53 13.22 5.65
N VAL A 59 -12.32 11.93 5.40
CA VAL A 59 -11.04 11.27 5.67
C VAL A 59 -10.17 11.50 4.45
N ASP A 60 -9.26 12.46 4.55
CA ASP A 60 -8.30 12.73 3.49
C ASP A 60 -7.30 11.58 3.34
N ASN A 61 -6.73 11.41 2.15
CA ASN A 61 -5.67 10.42 2.00
C ASN A 61 -4.44 10.87 2.81
N PRO A 62 -3.83 9.99 3.62
CA PRO A 62 -2.67 10.36 4.42
C PRO A 62 -1.49 10.77 3.52
N GLN A 63 -0.95 11.95 3.77
CA GLN A 63 0.19 12.51 3.03
C GLN A 63 1.39 12.67 3.96
N LEU A 64 2.49 11.98 3.62
CA LEU A 64 3.76 12.12 4.33
C LEU A 64 4.40 13.44 3.90
N ASN A 65 4.72 14.30 4.88
CA ASN A 65 5.61 15.43 4.66
C ASN A 65 7.06 14.92 4.55
N HIS A 66 7.56 14.30 5.62
CA HIS A 66 8.87 13.63 5.65
C HIS A 66 9.01 12.69 6.87
N LEU A 67 9.99 11.79 6.81
CA LEU A 67 10.52 11.04 7.93
C LEU A 67 11.78 11.74 8.45
N ILE A 68 12.03 11.68 9.76
CA ILE A 68 13.34 12.02 10.32
C ILE A 68 14.08 10.71 10.63
N VAL A 69 15.21 10.53 9.95
CA VAL A 69 16.06 9.34 10.07
C VAL A 69 17.38 9.75 10.74
N LEU A 70 17.65 9.18 11.91
CA LEU A 70 18.90 9.34 12.64
C LEU A 70 19.89 8.23 12.24
N ILE A 71 21.08 8.61 11.81
CA ILE A 71 22.14 7.72 11.36
C ILE A 71 23.31 7.86 12.33
N ASN A 72 23.80 6.72 12.83
CA ASN A 72 24.96 6.59 13.73
C ASN A 72 24.90 7.48 14.98
N GLY A 73 23.70 7.88 15.41
CA GLY A 73 23.46 8.65 16.63
C GLY A 73 23.68 10.16 16.52
N THR A 74 24.16 10.67 15.38
CA THR A 74 24.53 12.08 15.22
C THR A 74 23.86 12.76 14.03
N GLU A 75 23.73 12.05 12.91
CA GLU A 75 23.27 12.63 11.65
C GLU A 75 21.76 12.47 11.48
N ARG A 76 21.02 13.57 11.29
CA ARG A 76 19.57 13.55 11.04
C ARG A 76 19.28 13.94 9.61
N VAL A 77 18.59 13.06 8.88
CA VAL A 77 18.18 13.30 7.50
C VAL A 77 16.66 13.29 7.42
N ALA A 78 16.11 14.36 6.85
CA ALA A 78 14.70 14.40 6.47
C ALA A 78 14.52 13.69 5.12
N VAL A 79 13.62 12.71 5.07
CA VAL A 79 13.41 11.88 3.88
C VAL A 79 11.93 11.84 3.49
N LYS A 80 11.61 12.25 2.26
CA LYS A 80 10.25 12.31 1.74
C LYS A 80 9.84 11.01 1.06
N ASN A 81 8.54 10.87 0.80
CA ASN A 81 8.01 9.75 0.06
C ASN A 81 8.68 9.61 -1.33
N GLY A 82 9.15 8.41 -1.65
CA GLY A 82 9.81 8.07 -2.90
C GLY A 82 11.31 8.40 -2.96
N GLU A 83 11.85 9.09 -1.95
CA GLU A 83 13.28 9.40 -1.90
C GLU A 83 14.12 8.17 -1.53
N THR A 84 15.38 8.21 -1.94
CA THR A 84 16.39 7.22 -1.57
C THR A 84 17.39 7.84 -0.61
N LEU A 85 17.54 7.21 0.55
CA LEU A 85 18.60 7.50 1.50
C LEU A 85 19.79 6.57 1.23
N LEU A 86 20.93 7.16 0.90
CA LEU A 86 22.19 6.44 0.69
C LEU A 86 22.91 6.19 2.02
N LEU A 87 23.27 4.93 2.24
CA LEU A 87 23.81 4.41 3.49
C LEU A 87 25.09 3.62 3.25
N ASN A 88 26.02 3.64 4.19
CA ASN A 88 27.16 2.74 4.19
C ASN A 88 26.73 1.41 4.81
N ARG A 89 27.40 0.32 4.43
CA ARG A 89 27.20 -0.97 5.09
C ARG A 89 27.66 -0.85 6.54
N GLY A 90 26.82 -1.25 7.48
CA GLY A 90 27.07 -1.14 8.91
C GLY A 90 26.50 0.13 9.57
N ASP A 91 25.96 1.08 8.80
CA ASP A 91 25.29 2.26 9.36
C ASP A 91 24.13 1.84 10.28
N ARG A 92 24.04 2.45 11.46
CA ARG A 92 22.96 2.25 12.42
C ARG A 92 21.91 3.33 12.24
N VAL A 93 20.70 2.93 11.88
CA VAL A 93 19.58 3.82 11.56
C VAL A 93 18.49 3.71 12.63
N ILE A 94 17.94 4.85 13.04
CA ILE A 94 16.73 4.96 13.86
C ILE A 94 15.76 5.89 13.13
N ILE A 95 14.49 5.50 13.04
CA ILE A 95 13.45 6.38 12.52
C ILE A 95 12.89 7.12 13.74
N GLU A 96 13.26 8.39 13.90
CA GLU A 96 12.91 9.18 15.08
C GLU A 96 11.47 9.71 15.00
N HIS A 97 11.05 10.14 13.80
CA HIS A 97 9.77 10.82 13.63
C HIS A 97 9.11 10.57 12.27
N ILE A 98 7.78 10.59 12.27
CA ILE A 98 6.93 10.55 11.07
C ILE A 98 6.15 11.86 11.05
N ASP A 99 6.51 12.77 10.13
CA ASP A 99 5.77 14.01 9.95
C ASP A 99 4.79 13.87 8.78
N MET A 100 3.51 14.12 9.06
CA MET A 100 2.42 14.00 8.09
C MET A 100 1.74 15.35 7.95
N GLU A 101 1.28 15.68 6.74
CA GLU A 101 0.59 16.94 6.49
C GLU A 101 -0.80 16.98 7.17
N ASN A 102 -1.49 15.85 7.25
CA ASN A 102 -2.91 15.79 7.61
C ASN A 102 -3.28 14.78 8.70
N TYR A 103 -2.32 14.08 9.32
CA TYR A 103 -2.60 13.11 10.40
C TYR A 103 -1.54 13.07 11.50
N LYS A 104 -1.96 13.12 12.77
CA LYS A 104 -1.03 13.10 13.91
C LYS A 104 -0.98 11.77 14.67
N ARG A 105 -1.85 10.81 14.37
CA ARG A 105 -2.04 9.57 15.15
C ARG A 105 -2.29 8.36 14.25
N GLY A 106 -2.09 7.15 14.79
CA GLY A 106 -2.30 5.89 14.05
C GLY A 106 -1.22 5.63 13.00
N LEU A 107 -0.04 6.22 13.19
CA LEU A 107 1.10 6.10 12.30
C LEU A 107 1.98 4.94 12.75
N ALA A 108 2.48 4.18 11.79
CA ALA A 108 3.43 3.12 12.00
C ALA A 108 4.45 3.13 10.87
N VAL A 109 5.64 2.62 11.17
CA VAL A 109 6.72 2.46 10.20
C VAL A 109 7.20 1.02 10.23
N ASP A 110 7.45 0.44 9.08
CA ASP A 110 7.92 -0.93 8.92
C ASP A 110 9.21 -0.91 8.10
N ILE A 111 10.29 -1.47 8.64
CA ILE A 111 11.55 -1.64 7.92
C ILE A 111 11.61 -3.07 7.39
N ILE A 112 11.47 -3.19 6.08
CA ILE A 112 11.33 -4.49 5.42
C ILE A 112 12.56 -5.37 5.67
N GLY A 113 12.32 -6.61 6.11
CA GLY A 113 13.36 -7.60 6.35
C GLY A 113 14.16 -7.41 7.65
N TRP A 114 13.76 -6.47 8.52
CA TRP A 114 14.39 -6.32 9.83
C TRP A 114 13.42 -6.46 11.01
N GLY A 115 12.29 -5.76 10.96
CA GLY A 115 11.45 -5.54 12.14
C GLY A 115 10.03 -6.12 12.04
N GLY A 116 9.12 -5.50 12.80
CA GLY A 116 7.70 -5.87 12.87
C GLY A 116 6.80 -4.77 12.32
N MET A 117 5.49 -4.85 12.55
CA MET A 117 4.53 -3.88 11.99
C MET A 117 4.71 -2.42 12.47
N ASN A 118 5.57 -2.17 13.47
CA ASN A 118 5.96 -0.82 13.89
C ASN A 118 7.37 -0.80 14.48
N ASP A 119 8.31 -0.18 13.77
CA ASP A 119 9.74 -0.07 14.06
C ASP A 119 10.19 1.35 14.39
N LEU A 120 9.23 2.27 14.60
CA LEU A 120 9.52 3.63 15.03
C LEU A 120 10.37 3.63 16.31
N GLY A 121 11.44 4.43 16.32
CA GLY A 121 12.37 4.56 17.44
C GLY A 121 13.30 3.37 17.67
N LYS A 122 13.19 2.29 16.89
CA LYS A 122 14.05 1.11 17.07
C LYS A 122 15.34 1.23 16.23
N PRO A 123 16.49 0.86 16.80
CA PRO A 123 17.77 0.93 16.08
C PRO A 123 18.00 -0.29 15.18
N PHE A 124 18.31 -0.05 13.90
CA PHE A 124 18.57 -1.06 12.88
C PHE A 124 19.94 -0.88 12.22
N THR A 125 20.72 -1.95 12.05
CA THR A 125 21.99 -1.93 11.31
C THR A 125 21.80 -2.31 9.84
N ILE A 126 22.19 -1.42 8.94
CA ILE A 126 22.00 -1.53 7.50
C ILE A 126 23.11 -2.37 6.87
N ASN A 127 22.79 -3.62 6.55
CA ASN A 127 23.75 -4.54 5.91
C ASN A 127 23.38 -4.92 4.46
N PHE A 128 22.18 -4.56 4.03
CA PHE A 128 21.64 -4.82 2.70
C PHE A 128 20.69 -3.69 2.30
N PRO A 129 20.50 -3.42 0.99
CA PRO A 129 19.50 -2.47 0.53
C PRO A 129 18.10 -2.90 0.99
N THR A 130 17.33 -1.98 1.56
CA THR A 130 15.97 -2.24 2.02
C THR A 130 15.08 -1.01 1.81
N ARG A 131 13.89 -1.00 2.41
CA ARG A 131 12.94 0.10 2.35
C ARG A 131 12.22 0.27 3.68
N ILE A 132 11.77 1.51 3.90
CA ILE A 132 10.90 1.92 4.99
C ILE A 132 9.49 2.10 4.41
N ILE A 133 8.49 1.48 5.01
CA ILE A 133 7.09 1.65 4.66
C ILE A 133 6.38 2.42 5.77
N VAL A 134 5.72 3.53 5.43
CA VAL A 134 4.89 4.30 6.37
C VAL A 134 3.44 3.90 6.19
N ARG A 135 2.75 3.66 7.32
CA ARG A 135 1.34 3.27 7.35
C ARG A 135 0.52 4.18 8.25
N LYS A 136 -0.73 4.42 7.86
CA LYS A 136 -1.79 4.99 8.69
C LYS A 136 -2.89 3.95 8.87
N ASP A 137 -3.12 3.46 10.09
CA ASP A 137 -4.11 2.40 10.37
C ASP A 137 -4.04 1.24 9.35
N SER A 138 -2.82 0.73 9.13
CA SER A 138 -2.47 -0.31 8.14
C SER A 138 -2.47 0.11 6.65
N TYR A 139 -3.04 1.26 6.28
CA TYR A 139 -2.96 1.79 4.92
C TYR A 139 -1.54 2.30 4.63
N LYS A 140 -0.87 1.73 3.61
CA LYS A 140 0.44 2.19 3.13
C LYS A 140 0.30 3.56 2.48
N CYS A 141 0.96 4.57 3.06
CA CYS A 141 0.88 5.95 2.59
C CYS A 141 2.20 6.47 1.99
N ALA A 142 3.35 5.92 2.39
CA ALA A 142 4.64 6.30 1.82
C ALA A 142 5.65 5.14 1.83
N SER A 143 6.68 5.28 0.99
CA SER A 143 7.81 4.36 0.87
C SER A 143 9.10 5.17 0.74
N VAL A 144 10.14 4.80 1.48
CA VAL A 144 11.48 5.41 1.39
C VAL A 144 12.49 4.30 1.16
N LYS A 145 13.39 4.46 0.19
CA LYS A 145 14.38 3.44 -0.13
C LYS A 145 15.67 3.66 0.66
N LEU A 146 16.22 2.59 1.21
CA LEU A 146 17.53 2.58 1.86
C LEU A 146 18.51 1.83 0.96
N SER A 147 19.45 2.53 0.33
CA SER A 147 20.39 1.94 -0.62
C SER A 147 21.82 2.01 -0.11
N LEU A 148 22.62 0.99 -0.41
CA LEU A 148 24.04 1.01 -0.09
C LEU A 148 24.81 1.89 -1.09
N SER A 149 25.60 2.83 -0.59
CA SER A 149 26.50 3.64 -1.41
C SER A 149 27.61 2.76 -2.01
N ARG A 150 28.00 3.06 -3.26
CA ARG A 150 29.15 2.40 -3.93
C ARG A 150 30.50 3.02 -3.54
N LYS A 151 30.49 4.22 -2.99
CA LYS A 151 31.66 4.90 -2.41
C LYS A 151 31.41 5.04 -0.92
N GLU A 152 32.38 4.68 -0.07
CA GLU A 152 32.24 4.94 1.36
C GLU A 152 32.03 6.44 1.58
N MET A 153 30.88 6.80 2.13
CA MET A 153 30.61 8.17 2.52
C MET A 153 31.49 8.49 3.74
N ILE A 154 32.27 9.56 3.67
CA ILE A 154 33.16 9.98 4.74
C ILE A 154 32.30 10.61 5.85
N ALA A 155 32.60 10.28 7.10
CA ALA A 155 31.92 10.86 8.26
C ALA A 155 32.09 12.39 8.27
N GLY A 156 30.97 13.13 8.17
CA GLY A 156 30.95 14.59 8.16
C GLY A 156 30.44 15.22 6.86
N ASP A 157 30.37 14.46 5.76
CA ASP A 157 29.68 14.92 4.56
C ASP A 157 28.15 14.89 4.80
N PRO A 158 27.42 15.98 4.52
CA PRO A 158 25.98 16.02 4.73
C PRO A 158 25.29 15.02 3.78
N ARG A 159 24.57 14.03 4.33
CA ARG A 159 23.68 13.20 3.53
C ARG A 159 22.42 13.97 3.19
N VAL A 160 22.11 13.98 1.91
CA VAL A 160 20.82 14.45 1.42
C VAL A 160 20.11 13.24 0.83
N ALA A 161 18.83 13.09 1.15
CA ALA A 161 18.01 12.11 0.46
C ALA A 161 17.75 12.62 -0.96
N GLU A 162 18.05 11.79 -1.95
CA GLU A 162 17.84 12.14 -3.34
C GLU A 162 16.47 11.64 -3.77
N LEU A 163 15.69 12.51 -4.40
CA LEU A 163 14.53 12.08 -5.19
C LEU A 163 15.05 11.10 -6.23
N ALA A 164 14.60 9.86 -6.16
CA ALA A 164 14.96 8.85 -7.14
C ALA A 164 14.40 9.29 -8.51
N LEU A 165 15.21 9.98 -9.32
CA LEU A 165 14.95 10.20 -10.74
C LEU A 165 15.12 8.87 -11.48
N ARG A 166 14.22 7.93 -11.24
CA ARG A 166 14.21 6.64 -11.90
C ARG A 166 12.78 6.17 -12.05
N MET A 167 12.46 5.62 -13.23
CA MET A 167 11.17 4.98 -13.44
C MET A 167 10.92 3.95 -12.32
N PRO A 168 9.68 3.89 -11.79
CA PRO A 168 9.33 2.93 -10.75
C PRO A 168 9.64 1.50 -11.22
N ASN A 169 10.20 0.69 -10.33
CA ASN A 169 10.32 -0.73 -10.57
C ASN A 169 9.03 -1.43 -10.14
N LEU A 170 8.55 -2.34 -10.98
CA LEU A 170 7.49 -3.27 -10.60
C LEU A 170 8.03 -4.22 -9.53
N GLU A 171 7.35 -4.29 -8.39
CA GLU A 171 7.66 -5.25 -7.34
C GLU A 171 6.94 -6.57 -7.64
N PHE A 172 5.61 -6.51 -7.67
CA PHE A 172 4.76 -7.64 -8.03
C PHE A 172 3.41 -7.17 -8.59
N LEU A 173 2.77 -8.07 -9.33
CA LEU A 173 1.37 -7.98 -9.72
C LEU A 173 0.54 -8.83 -8.77
N THR A 174 -0.64 -8.34 -8.39
CA THR A 174 -1.69 -9.19 -7.84
C THR A 174 -2.62 -9.57 -8.98
N ILE A 175 -2.69 -10.87 -9.26
CA ILE A 175 -3.48 -11.44 -10.35
C ILE A 175 -4.48 -12.42 -9.73
N LEU A 176 -5.75 -12.29 -10.11
CA LEU A 176 -6.76 -13.31 -9.83
C LEU A 176 -6.77 -14.34 -10.96
N VAL A 177 -6.73 -15.62 -10.62
CA VAL A 177 -6.95 -16.74 -11.54
C VAL A 177 -8.24 -17.43 -11.09
N ASP A 178 -9.32 -17.30 -11.86
CA ASP A 178 -10.67 -17.76 -11.47
C ASP A 178 -11.11 -17.29 -10.07
N GLY A 179 -10.62 -16.11 -9.65
CA GLY A 179 -10.89 -15.52 -8.33
C GLY A 179 -9.89 -15.89 -7.23
N GLU A 180 -8.97 -16.82 -7.46
CA GLU A 180 -7.87 -17.12 -6.53
C GLU A 180 -6.74 -16.10 -6.69
N ARG A 181 -6.25 -15.56 -5.57
CA ARG A 181 -5.23 -14.49 -5.56
C ARG A 181 -3.82 -15.06 -5.68
N HIS A 182 -3.08 -14.56 -6.66
CA HIS A 182 -1.66 -14.83 -6.87
C HIS A 182 -0.85 -13.53 -6.85
N GLU A 183 0.34 -13.58 -6.25
CA GLU A 183 1.34 -12.51 -6.31
C GLU A 183 2.49 -12.98 -7.21
N VAL A 184 2.78 -12.20 -8.25
CA VAL A 184 3.77 -12.53 -9.28
C VAL A 184 4.83 -11.44 -9.30
N ASN A 185 6.07 -11.76 -8.93
CA ASN A 185 7.13 -10.75 -8.90
C ASN A 185 7.57 -10.37 -10.32
N SER A 186 8.25 -9.23 -10.44
CA SER A 186 8.86 -8.83 -11.70
C SER A 186 9.85 -9.88 -12.22
N GLY A 187 9.56 -10.44 -13.39
CA GLY A 187 10.39 -11.46 -14.05
C GLY A 187 9.95 -12.90 -13.79
N ASP A 188 9.01 -13.12 -12.86
CA ASP A 188 8.43 -14.43 -12.61
C ASP A 188 7.44 -14.84 -13.72
N THR A 189 7.11 -16.13 -13.77
CA THR A 189 6.11 -16.69 -14.68
C THR A 189 4.98 -17.32 -13.88
N LEU A 190 3.74 -16.92 -14.16
CA LEU A 190 2.54 -17.55 -13.61
C LEU A 190 2.06 -18.65 -14.57
N GLY A 191 2.06 -19.90 -14.11
CA GLY A 191 1.46 -21.02 -14.83
C GLY A 191 -0.05 -21.03 -14.65
N VAL A 192 -0.79 -21.13 -15.75
CA VAL A 192 -2.27 -21.13 -15.76
C VAL A 192 -2.77 -22.21 -16.72
N GLN A 193 -3.95 -22.76 -16.47
CA GLN A 193 -4.60 -23.71 -17.37
C GLN A 193 -5.40 -22.97 -18.44
N VAL A 194 -5.43 -23.54 -19.65
CA VAL A 194 -6.26 -23.00 -20.73
C VAL A 194 -7.73 -23.12 -20.35
N GLY A 195 -8.48 -22.03 -20.51
CA GLY A 195 -9.88 -21.90 -20.11
C GLY A 195 -10.09 -21.14 -18.80
N GLN A 196 -9.02 -20.88 -18.04
CA GLN A 196 -9.09 -20.03 -16.86
C GLN A 196 -9.16 -18.54 -17.23
N VAL A 197 -9.70 -17.73 -16.33
CA VAL A 197 -9.80 -16.28 -16.49
C VAL A 197 -8.82 -15.59 -15.55
N LEU A 198 -8.01 -14.69 -16.12
CA LEU A 198 -7.08 -13.85 -15.37
C LEU A 198 -7.66 -12.45 -15.15
N GLU A 199 -7.38 -11.83 -14.01
CA GLU A 199 -7.67 -10.43 -13.76
C GLU A 199 -6.50 -9.81 -12.99
N ILE A 200 -5.78 -8.86 -13.59
CA ILE A 200 -4.73 -8.13 -12.88
C ILE A 200 -5.43 -7.04 -12.07
N ILE A 201 -5.44 -7.17 -10.74
CA ILE A 201 -6.20 -6.26 -9.86
C ILE A 201 -5.31 -5.20 -9.21
N GLU A 202 -4.00 -5.43 -9.15
CA GLU A 202 -3.06 -4.48 -8.56
C GLU A 202 -1.67 -4.63 -9.19
N ALA A 203 -1.00 -3.50 -9.42
CA ALA A 203 0.42 -3.46 -9.75
C ALA A 203 1.15 -2.64 -8.69
N VAL A 204 2.02 -3.32 -7.94
CA VAL A 204 2.74 -2.72 -6.82
C VAL A 204 4.11 -2.28 -7.31
N ILE A 205 4.40 -1.00 -7.12
CA ILE A 205 5.67 -0.37 -7.51
C ILE A 205 6.40 0.20 -6.30
N ASP A 206 7.72 0.33 -6.44
CA ASP A 206 8.60 0.88 -5.40
C ASP A 206 8.40 2.38 -5.14
N GLN A 207 7.63 3.07 -5.99
CA GLN A 207 7.24 4.49 -5.85
C GLN A 207 5.71 4.69 -5.94
N PRO A 208 4.96 4.59 -4.83
CA PRO A 208 3.50 4.63 -4.82
C PRO A 208 2.87 5.92 -5.38
N SER A 209 3.60 7.03 -5.38
CA SER A 209 3.18 8.31 -5.97
C SER A 209 2.90 8.22 -7.48
N PHE A 210 3.53 7.28 -8.19
CA PHE A 210 3.29 6.99 -9.60
C PHE A 210 2.10 6.05 -9.85
N GLY A 211 1.49 5.47 -8.81
CA GLY A 211 0.47 4.43 -8.97
C GLY A 211 -0.76 4.87 -9.77
N LYS A 212 -1.09 6.17 -9.77
CA LYS A 212 -2.21 6.73 -10.56
C LYS A 212 -1.91 6.90 -12.06
N SER A 213 -0.64 6.99 -12.44
CA SER A 213 -0.19 7.12 -13.83
C SER A 213 0.35 5.81 -14.39
N LEU A 214 0.30 4.73 -13.61
CA LEU A 214 0.78 3.41 -14.01
C LEU A 214 -0.24 2.76 -14.97
N ILE A 215 0.21 2.49 -16.19
CA ILE A 215 -0.54 1.72 -17.19
C ILE A 215 -0.04 0.29 -17.15
N VAL A 216 -0.92 -0.67 -16.88
CA VAL A 216 -0.63 -2.10 -16.95
C VAL A 216 -1.17 -2.62 -18.27
N ASN A 217 -0.29 -3.10 -19.14
CA ASN A 217 -0.66 -3.60 -20.46
C ASN A 217 -0.38 -5.10 -20.55
N PHE A 218 -1.41 -5.92 -20.73
CA PHE A 218 -1.24 -7.35 -20.95
C PHE A 218 -1.06 -7.60 -22.44
N LYS A 219 0.15 -8.00 -22.86
CA LYS A 219 0.46 -8.07 -24.29
C LYS A 219 -0.33 -9.19 -24.95
N GLY A 220 -1.13 -8.82 -25.95
CA GLY A 220 -2.00 -9.75 -26.67
C GLY A 220 -3.45 -9.71 -26.25
N PHE A 221 -3.81 -8.85 -25.31
CA PHE A 221 -5.19 -8.58 -24.89
C PHE A 221 -5.52 -7.10 -25.05
N VAL A 222 -6.81 -6.77 -25.11
CA VAL A 222 -7.32 -5.39 -25.09
C VAL A 222 -8.57 -5.38 -24.22
N GLY A 223 -8.47 -4.79 -23.03
CA GLY A 223 -9.58 -4.70 -22.07
C GLY A 223 -10.76 -3.89 -22.60
N ASP A 224 -10.49 -2.69 -23.11
CA ASP A 224 -11.49 -1.84 -23.77
C ASP A 224 -11.25 -1.80 -25.29
N LYS A 225 -12.03 -2.59 -26.03
CA LYS A 225 -11.97 -2.67 -27.50
C LYS A 225 -12.47 -1.38 -28.19
N THR A 226 -13.19 -0.51 -27.47
CA THR A 226 -13.73 0.75 -28.00
C THR A 226 -12.81 1.94 -27.75
N ASN A 227 -12.03 1.91 -26.66
CA ASN A 227 -11.07 2.94 -26.30
C ASN A 227 -9.77 2.32 -25.73
N ASN A 228 -8.91 1.88 -26.64
CA ASN A 228 -7.66 1.23 -26.27
C ASN A 228 -6.61 2.23 -25.75
N THR A 229 -6.62 2.43 -24.43
CA THR A 229 -5.61 3.22 -23.70
C THR A 229 -4.38 2.40 -23.29
N GLY A 230 -4.39 1.09 -23.57
CA GLY A 230 -3.37 0.14 -23.11
C GLY A 230 -3.46 -0.24 -21.64
N GLN A 231 -4.44 0.26 -20.88
CA GLN A 231 -4.70 -0.10 -19.49
C GLN A 231 -5.64 -1.31 -19.41
N ASP A 232 -5.11 -2.44 -18.98
CA ASP A 232 -5.82 -3.71 -18.83
C ASP A 232 -6.05 -4.10 -17.34
N LEU A 233 -5.62 -3.26 -16.39
CA LEU A 233 -5.89 -3.46 -14.96
C LEU A 233 -7.40 -3.52 -14.68
N GLY A 234 -7.84 -4.56 -13.97
CA GLY A 234 -9.24 -4.80 -13.60
C GLY A 234 -10.10 -5.44 -14.70
N TYR A 235 -9.54 -5.76 -15.87
CA TYR A 235 -10.25 -6.48 -16.92
C TYR A 235 -10.05 -7.99 -16.78
N LYS A 236 -11.10 -8.75 -17.13
CA LYS A 236 -11.04 -10.20 -17.23
C LYS A 236 -10.43 -10.62 -18.56
N ILE A 237 -9.43 -11.50 -18.48
CA ILE A 237 -8.61 -11.97 -19.60
C ILE A 237 -8.85 -13.48 -19.75
N PRO A 238 -9.74 -13.91 -20.67
CA PRO A 238 -9.93 -15.32 -20.97
C PRO A 238 -8.70 -15.90 -21.67
N THR A 239 -8.17 -17.00 -21.14
CA THR A 239 -6.97 -17.65 -21.71
C THR A 239 -7.25 -18.48 -22.98
N ASP A 240 -8.52 -18.69 -23.35
CA ASP A 240 -8.97 -19.54 -24.44
C ASP A 240 -9.55 -18.81 -25.67
N GLY A 241 -9.93 -17.53 -25.54
CA GLY A 241 -10.72 -16.84 -26.58
C GLY A 241 -10.23 -15.48 -27.05
N ASP A 242 -9.44 -14.74 -26.26
CA ASP A 242 -9.18 -13.30 -26.51
C ASP A 242 -7.68 -12.95 -26.64
N LEU A 243 -6.79 -13.94 -26.60
CA LEU A 243 -5.36 -13.71 -26.70
C LEU A 243 -4.84 -13.75 -28.13
N MET A 244 -4.26 -12.64 -28.58
CA MET A 244 -3.71 -12.47 -29.92
C MET A 244 -2.36 -13.22 -30.06
N LEU A 245 -2.36 -14.31 -30.83
CA LEU A 245 -1.22 -15.22 -31.03
C LEU A 245 0.13 -14.51 -31.32
N LYS A 246 0.10 -13.44 -32.13
CA LYS A 246 1.30 -12.69 -32.56
C LYS A 246 2.10 -12.04 -31.42
N TYR A 247 1.48 -11.85 -30.25
CA TYR A 247 2.14 -11.29 -29.06
C TYR A 247 2.65 -12.35 -28.08
N SER A 248 2.42 -13.63 -28.37
CA SER A 248 3.02 -14.69 -27.56
C SER A 248 4.55 -14.71 -27.77
N LEU A 249 5.29 -14.91 -26.69
CA LEU A 249 6.77 -14.83 -26.65
C LEU A 249 7.46 -15.71 -27.71
N ASN A 250 6.81 -16.79 -28.14
CA ASN A 250 7.37 -17.81 -29.02
C ASN A 250 6.50 -18.03 -30.28
N GLY A 251 5.45 -17.22 -30.49
CA GLY A 251 4.46 -17.43 -31.56
C GLY A 251 3.58 -18.68 -31.39
N ARG A 252 3.61 -19.33 -30.22
CA ARG A 252 2.89 -20.60 -29.95
C ARG A 252 1.60 -20.44 -29.15
N GLY A 253 1.28 -19.22 -28.71
CA GLY A 253 0.04 -18.95 -27.95
C GLY A 253 0.01 -19.56 -26.56
N ARG A 254 1.18 -19.83 -25.96
CA ARG A 254 1.30 -20.49 -24.64
C ARG A 254 1.91 -19.63 -23.55
N ALA A 255 2.58 -18.54 -23.92
CA ALA A 255 3.25 -17.65 -22.99
C ALA A 255 3.14 -16.22 -23.52
N TYR A 256 2.74 -15.31 -22.65
CA TYR A 256 2.48 -13.90 -22.96
C TYR A 256 3.22 -13.02 -21.95
N PRO A 257 3.79 -11.87 -22.39
CA PRO A 257 4.41 -10.88 -21.51
C PRO A 257 3.41 -10.12 -20.63
#